data_AF-D9VT55-F1
#
_entry.id   AF-D9VT55-F1
#
_cell.length_a   1.000
_cell.length_b   1.000
_cell.length_c   1.000
_cell.angle_alpha   90.00
_cell.angle_beta   90.00
_cell.angle_gamma   90.00
#
_symmetry.space_group_name_H-M   'P 1'
#
loop_
_entity.id
_entity.type
_entity.pdbx_description
1 polymer ?
#
loop_
_entity_poly.entity_id
_entity_poly.type
_entity_poly.pdbx_seq_one_letter_code
_entity_poly.pdbx_strand_id
1 'polypeptide(L)'
;MTRRPHGAYLPDPSAESTAPLPAPEITEAECRRCGTLIAGLDGRYACGVCGWVNDHSEGHRRLPRADEDPDRPAAGRKRPRRLPGA
;
A
#
# COMPACT_ATOMS: atom_id res chain seq x y z
N MET A 1 16.72 -37.62 19.65
CA MET A 1 16.29 -36.67 18.60
C MET A 1 14.79 -36.84 18.40
N THR A 2 13.96 -36.09 19.13
CA THR A 2 12.50 -36.15 19.00
C THR A 2 12.04 -35.04 18.06
N ARG A 3 11.50 -35.40 16.88
CA ARG A 3 10.90 -34.43 15.96
C ARG A 3 9.63 -33.87 16.60
N ARG A 4 9.56 -32.54 16.74
CA ARG A 4 8.33 -31.83 17.09
C ARG A 4 7.29 -32.06 15.98
N PRO A 5 6.04 -32.41 16.31
CA PRO A 5 4.99 -32.47 15.31
C PRO A 5 4.71 -31.04 14.83
N HIS A 6 4.73 -30.84 13.51
CA HIS A 6 4.25 -29.61 12.89
C HIS A 6 2.78 -29.46 13.27
N GLY A 7 2.48 -28.39 14.02
CA GLY A 7 1.12 -28.04 14.38
C GLY A 7 0.25 -27.99 13.12
N ALA A 8 -0.90 -28.65 13.18
CA ALA A 8 -1.90 -28.63 12.13
C ALA A 8 -2.24 -27.16 11.82
N TYR A 9 -2.02 -26.77 10.56
CA TYR A 9 -2.42 -25.47 10.03
C TYR A 9 -3.94 -25.42 10.06
N LEU A 10 -4.52 -24.75 11.06
CA LEU A 10 -5.92 -24.38 11.01
C LEU A 10 -6.07 -23.29 9.94
N PRO A 11 -7.04 -23.41 9.02
CA PRO A 11 -7.27 -22.37 8.03
C PRO A 11 -7.61 -21.05 8.74
N ASP A 12 -6.88 -20.01 8.41
CA ASP A 12 -7.09 -18.66 8.92
C ASP A 12 -8.45 -18.13 8.40
N PRO A 13 -9.43 -17.80 9.26
CA PRO A 13 -10.72 -17.26 8.84
C PRO A 13 -10.63 -15.85 8.24
N SER A 14 -9.45 -15.22 8.22
CA SER A 14 -9.18 -13.94 7.56
C SER A 14 -8.86 -14.09 6.07
N ALA A 15 -8.87 -15.32 5.52
CA ALA A 15 -8.72 -15.58 4.08
C ALA A 15 -9.93 -15.09 3.25
N GLU A 16 -10.97 -14.56 3.89
CA GLU A 16 -12.20 -14.08 3.25
C GLU A 16 -12.07 -12.64 2.71
N SER A 17 -10.96 -12.32 2.04
CA SER A 17 -10.93 -11.27 1.02
C SER A 17 -9.75 -11.43 0.06
N THR A 18 -9.61 -12.62 -0.53
CA THR A 18 -8.67 -12.84 -1.65
C THR A 18 -9.35 -12.60 -3.00
N ALA A 19 -10.48 -11.87 -3.04
CA ALA A 19 -11.03 -11.43 -4.32
C ALA A 19 -10.04 -10.43 -4.93
N PRO A 20 -9.47 -10.69 -6.13
CA PRO A 20 -8.56 -9.75 -6.75
C PRO A 20 -9.25 -8.40 -6.91
N LEU A 21 -8.60 -7.32 -6.47
CA LEU A 21 -9.08 -5.98 -6.76
C LEU A 21 -9.19 -5.83 -8.29
N PRO A 22 -10.18 -5.08 -8.79
CA PRO A 22 -10.30 -4.81 -10.21
C PRO A 22 -8.98 -4.25 -10.74
N ALA A 23 -8.65 -4.60 -11.99
CA ALA A 23 -7.45 -4.09 -12.64
C ALA A 23 -7.40 -2.54 -12.54
N PRO A 24 -6.22 -1.94 -12.34
CA PRO A 24 -6.08 -0.50 -12.37
C PRO A 24 -6.33 0.03 -13.79
N GLU A 25 -6.94 1.21 -13.88
CA GLU A 25 -7.22 1.88 -15.14
C GLU A 25 -6.07 2.80 -15.53
N ILE A 26 -5.69 2.81 -16.80
CA ILE A 26 -4.77 3.81 -17.36
C ILE A 26 -5.57 5.08 -17.65
N THR A 27 -5.10 6.19 -17.10
CA THR A 27 -5.71 7.52 -17.24
C THR A 27 -4.66 8.52 -17.71
N GLU A 28 -5.08 9.59 -18.38
CA GLU A 28 -4.17 10.61 -18.94
C GLU A 28 -4.51 11.99 -18.37
N ALA A 29 -3.50 12.82 -18.12
CA ALA A 29 -3.65 14.21 -17.68
C ALA A 29 -2.42 15.05 -18.02
N GLU A 30 -2.53 16.37 -17.99
CA GLU A 30 -1.38 17.27 -18.11
C GLU A 30 -0.64 17.41 -16.77
N CYS A 31 0.68 17.41 -16.82
CA CYS A 31 1.53 17.69 -15.68
C CYS A 31 1.30 19.12 -15.18
N ARG A 32 0.88 19.27 -13.92
CA ARG A 32 0.59 20.59 -13.32
C ARG A 32 1.82 21.50 -13.17
N ARG A 33 3.03 20.96 -13.36
CA ARG A 33 4.29 21.71 -13.29
C ARG A 33 4.81 22.13 -14.66
N CYS A 34 4.83 21.25 -15.65
CA CYS A 34 5.47 21.50 -16.95
C CYS A 34 4.55 21.31 -18.17
N GLY A 35 3.27 21.00 -17.96
CA GLY A 35 2.26 20.85 -19.01
C GLY A 35 2.36 19.58 -19.87
N THR A 36 3.38 18.74 -19.65
CA THR A 36 3.54 17.48 -20.41
C THR A 36 2.35 16.55 -20.18
N LEU A 37 1.78 15.99 -21.25
CA LEU A 37 0.78 14.92 -21.17
C LEU A 37 1.42 13.66 -20.57
N ILE A 38 0.82 13.14 -19.50
CA ILE A 38 1.32 11.99 -18.76
C ILE A 38 0.21 10.98 -18.53
N ALA A 39 0.55 9.69 -18.67
CA ALA A 39 -0.30 8.58 -18.28
C ALA A 39 -0.03 8.20 -16.82
N GLY A 40 -1.08 7.77 -16.12
CA GLY A 40 -1.07 7.36 -14.72
C GLY A 40 -2.07 6.25 -14.44
N LEU A 41 -1.98 5.63 -13.27
CA LEU A 41 -2.90 4.57 -12.84
C LEU A 41 -3.94 5.13 -11.88
N ASP A 42 -5.22 4.91 -12.16
CA ASP A 42 -6.34 5.34 -11.31
C ASP A 42 -6.20 6.82 -10.87
N GLY A 43 -5.83 7.74 -11.78
CA GLY A 43 -5.65 9.17 -11.46
C GLY A 43 -4.38 9.51 -10.65
N ARG A 44 -3.41 8.59 -10.56
CA ARG A 44 -2.11 8.80 -9.88
C ARG A 44 -1.04 9.03 -10.92
N TYR A 45 -0.41 10.21 -10.86
CA TYR A 45 0.45 10.71 -11.91
C TYR A 45 1.85 11.00 -11.38
N ALA A 46 2.85 10.52 -12.12
CA ALA A 46 4.25 10.86 -11.90
C ALA A 46 4.87 11.32 -13.23
N CYS A 47 5.33 12.57 -13.27
CA CYS A 47 5.93 13.14 -14.47
C CYS A 47 7.39 12.72 -14.59
N GLY A 48 7.67 11.83 -15.55
CA GLY A 48 9.05 11.42 -15.87
C GLY A 48 9.95 12.53 -16.41
N VAL A 49 9.39 13.70 -16.78
CA VAL A 49 10.16 14.83 -17.33
C VAL A 49 10.66 15.77 -16.24
N CYS A 50 9.78 16.22 -15.33
CA CYS A 50 10.12 17.23 -14.33
C CYS A 50 10.07 16.74 -12.87
N GLY A 51 9.79 15.44 -12.68
CA GLY A 51 9.74 14.80 -11.36
C GLY A 51 8.55 15.19 -10.48
N TRP A 52 7.57 15.93 -11.01
CA TRP A 52 6.35 16.23 -10.27
C TRP A 52 5.51 14.97 -10.07
N VAL A 53 4.92 14.82 -8.88
CA VAL A 53 3.97 13.77 -8.53
C VAL A 53 2.77 14.43 -7.85
N ASN A 54 1.56 13.99 -8.17
CA ASN A 54 0.35 14.50 -7.48
C ASN A 54 0.25 13.96 -6.05
N ASP A 55 -0.60 14.58 -5.23
CA ASP A 55 -0.84 14.05 -3.90
C ASP A 55 -1.53 12.69 -3.99
N HIS A 56 -1.12 11.77 -3.13
CA HIS A 56 -1.66 10.41 -3.06
C HIS A 56 -3.17 10.35 -2.77
N SER A 57 -3.79 11.38 -2.18
CA SER A 57 -5.23 11.40 -1.99
C SER A 57 -6.02 11.71 -3.25
N GLU A 58 -5.37 12.21 -4.31
CA GLU A 58 -6.03 12.65 -5.55
C GLU A 58 -6.35 11.50 -6.52
N GLY A 59 -5.89 10.27 -6.24
CA GLY A 59 -6.21 9.11 -7.06
C GLY A 59 -7.70 8.73 -6.97
N HIS A 60 -8.25 8.24 -8.09
CA HIS A 60 -9.65 7.83 -8.22
C HIS A 60 -9.99 6.61 -7.35
N ARG A 61 -9.01 5.72 -7.13
CA ARG A 61 -9.16 4.55 -6.27
C ARG A 61 -8.74 4.87 -4.84
N ARG A 62 -9.61 4.50 -3.88
CA ARG A 62 -9.32 4.61 -2.44
C ARG A 62 -8.01 3.89 -2.12
N LEU A 63 -7.23 4.46 -1.22
CA LEU A 63 -6.07 3.76 -0.68
C LEU A 63 -6.49 2.68 0.32
N PRO A 64 -5.75 1.56 0.40
CA PRO A 64 -5.94 0.56 1.44
C PRO A 64 -5.85 1.21 2.83
N ARG A 65 -6.72 0.75 3.73
CA ARG A 65 -6.70 1.10 5.15
C ARG A 65 -5.61 0.31 5.86
N ALA A 66 -5.24 0.77 7.05
CA ALA A 66 -4.20 0.11 7.84
C ALA A 66 -4.59 -1.31 8.29
N ASP A 67 -5.87 -1.63 8.41
CA ASP A 67 -6.40 -2.98 8.72
C ASP A 67 -6.38 -3.92 7.51
N GLU A 68 -6.27 -3.38 6.31
CA GLU A 68 -6.15 -4.13 5.06
C GLU A 68 -4.68 -4.42 4.71
N ASP A 69 -3.73 -3.89 5.48
CA ASP A 69 -2.29 -4.11 5.30
C ASP A 69 -1.88 -5.47 5.93
N PRO A 70 -1.42 -6.45 5.12
CA PRO A 70 -1.00 -7.76 5.63
C PRO A 70 0.25 -7.69 6.52
N ASP A 71 1.06 -6.64 6.37
CA ASP A 71 2.26 -6.41 7.17
C ASP A 71 1.97 -5.52 8.39
N ARG A 72 0.69 -5.20 8.66
CA ARG A 72 0.31 -4.35 9.80
C ARG A 72 0.79 -4.97 11.12
N PRO A 73 1.55 -4.24 11.95
CA PRO A 73 1.95 -4.75 13.25
C PRO A 73 0.74 -4.95 14.17
N ALA A 74 0.72 -6.08 14.89
CA ALA A 74 -0.29 -6.36 15.90
C ALA A 74 -0.38 -5.22 16.93
N ALA A 75 -1.61 -4.80 17.25
CA ALA A 75 -1.89 -3.74 18.21
C ALA A 75 -1.30 -4.12 19.59
N GLY A 76 -0.12 -3.59 19.91
CA GLY A 76 0.56 -3.90 21.17
C GLY A 76 2.06 -3.61 21.19
N ARG A 77 2.75 -3.58 20.05
CA ARG A 77 4.16 -3.15 20.00
C ARG A 77 4.23 -1.62 19.99
N LYS A 78 4.12 -0.99 21.16
CA LYS A 78 4.57 0.41 21.31
C LYS A 78 6.04 0.45 20.90
N ARG A 79 6.32 1.19 19.82
CA ARG A 79 7.69 1.49 19.41
C ARG A 79 8.37 2.15 20.62
N PRO A 80 9.48 1.59 21.16
CA PRO A 80 10.13 2.19 22.31
C PRO A 80 10.52 3.61 21.93
N ARG A 81 10.10 4.57 22.76
CA ARG A 81 10.42 5.98 22.61
C ARG A 81 11.96 6.07 22.64
N ARG A 82 12.59 6.46 21.53
CA ARG A 82 14.05 6.72 21.54
C ARG A 82 14.28 7.84 22.55
N LEU A 83 14.93 7.51 23.66
CA LEU A 83 15.39 8.51 24.61
C LEU A 83 16.43 9.38 23.90
N PRO A 84 16.39 10.72 24.05
CA PRO A 84 17.46 11.58 23.59
C PRO A 84 18.78 11.13 24.21
N GLY A 85 19.84 11.06 23.39
CA GLY A 85 21.16 10.58 23.79
C GLY A 85 21.69 11.29 25.04
N ALA A 86 22.29 10.49 25.92
CA ALA A 86 23.18 10.93 26.97
C ALA A 86 24.54 11.32 26.38
#